data_AF-A0A7Y3HN94-F1
#
_entry.id   AF-A0A7Y3HN94-F1
#
_cell.length_a   1.000
_cell.length_b   1.000
_cell.length_c   1.000
_cell.angle_alpha   90.00
_cell.angle_beta   90.00
_cell.angle_gamma   90.00
#
_symmetry.space_group_name_H-M   'P 1'
#
loop_
_entity.id
_entity.type
_entity.pdbx_description
1 polymer ?
#
loop_
_entity_poly.entity_id
_entity_poly.type
_entity_poly.pdbx_seq_one_letter_code
_entity_poly.pdbx_strand_id
1 'polypeptide(L)'
;MLFNSIDFAIFLPIVLILYWFATNKNLQLQNLLIVIASYVFYGWWDWRFLSLIVFSTVVDYSVGLALSNQTNQLKRKYLLWTSILVNLGFLGFFKYYNFFLDNFITAFTFFGQDINSNSLNIILPVGISFYTFQTLRYTIDVYKRRLEPTKD
;
A
#
# COMPACT_ATOMS: atom_id res chain seq x y z
N MET A 1 12.40 -8.24 -2.39
CA MET A 1 13.40 -8.50 -3.45
C MET A 1 13.39 -7.32 -4.41
N LEU A 2 14.49 -7.00 -5.08
CA LEU A 2 14.50 -6.00 -6.16
C LEU A 2 14.23 -6.69 -7.49
N PHE A 3 13.54 -6.03 -8.42
CA PHE A 3 13.20 -6.61 -9.73
C PHE A 3 14.42 -6.98 -10.56
N ASN A 4 15.54 -6.27 -10.37
CA ASN A 4 16.81 -6.53 -11.05
C ASN A 4 17.77 -7.41 -10.23
N SER A 5 17.29 -8.13 -9.20
CA SER A 5 18.12 -9.04 -8.40
C SER A 5 18.03 -10.49 -8.87
N ILE A 6 19.09 -11.26 -8.57
CA ILE A 6 19.13 -12.71 -8.82
C ILE A 6 18.01 -13.42 -8.03
N ASP A 7 17.69 -12.95 -6.82
CA ASP A 7 16.60 -13.51 -6.01
C ASP A 7 15.28 -13.46 -6.78
N PHE A 8 14.96 -12.33 -7.42
CA PHE A 8 13.75 -12.21 -8.23
C PHE A 8 13.79 -13.12 -9.47
N ALA A 9 14.95 -13.21 -10.13
CA ALA A 9 15.14 -14.05 -11.30
C ALA A 9 14.94 -15.55 -11.00
N ILE A 10 15.21 -16.00 -9.77
CA ILE A 10 14.94 -17.37 -9.29
C ILE A 10 13.50 -17.50 -8.78
N PHE A 11 13.02 -16.52 -8.02
CA PHE A 11 11.70 -16.51 -7.42
C PHE A 11 10.57 -16.60 -8.46
N LEU A 12 10.66 -15.83 -9.55
CA LEU A 12 9.61 -15.76 -10.56
C LEU A 12 9.35 -17.11 -11.25
N PRO A 13 10.37 -17.82 -11.80
CA PRO A 13 10.19 -19.17 -12.33
C PRO A 13 9.59 -20.14 -11.33
N ILE A 14 10.02 -20.12 -10.06
CA ILE A 14 9.47 -21.01 -9.02
C ILE A 14 7.97 -20.76 -8.84
N VAL A 15 7.56 -19.50 -8.70
CA VAL A 15 6.14 -19.13 -8.54
C VAL A 15 5.33 -19.55 -9.77
N LEU A 16 5.86 -19.38 -10.98
CA LEU A 16 5.18 -19.78 -12.22
C LEU A 16 5.03 -21.30 -12.33
N ILE A 17 6.07 -22.06 -11.99
CA ILE A 17 6.02 -23.53 -11.98
C ILE A 17 4.97 -24.00 -10.97
N LEU A 18 4.96 -23.45 -9.76
CA LEU A 18 3.95 -23.80 -8.77
C LEU A 18 2.54 -23.42 -9.27
N TYR A 19 2.37 -22.23 -9.85
CA TYR A 19 1.09 -21.74 -10.37
C TYR A 19 0.48 -22.68 -11.43
N TRP A 20 1.30 -23.22 -12.34
CA TRP A 20 0.81 -24.11 -13.40
C TRP A 20 0.70 -25.58 -12.96
N PHE A 21 1.64 -26.09 -12.17
CA PHE A 21 1.73 -27.52 -11.90
C PHE A 21 1.19 -27.92 -10.52
N ALA A 22 1.42 -27.13 -9.47
CA ALA A 22 1.00 -27.48 -8.11
C ALA A 22 -0.50 -27.19 -7.87
N THR A 23 -1.03 -26.18 -8.56
CA THR A 23 -2.39 -25.68 -8.30
C THR A 23 -3.50 -26.42 -9.05
N ASN A 24 -3.16 -27.40 -9.88
CA ASN A 24 -4.07 -28.26 -10.64
C ASN A 24 -5.28 -27.53 -11.28
N LYS A 25 -5.05 -26.32 -11.78
CA LYS A 25 -6.06 -25.40 -12.35
C LYS A 25 -7.20 -24.97 -11.41
N ASN A 26 -7.06 -25.17 -10.10
CA ASN A 26 -8.01 -24.64 -9.13
C ASN A 26 -7.76 -23.13 -8.93
N LEU A 27 -8.72 -22.31 -9.37
CA LEU A 27 -8.65 -20.85 -9.32
C LEU A 27 -8.44 -20.30 -7.90
N GLN A 28 -9.04 -20.91 -6.89
CA GLN A 28 -8.91 -20.44 -5.50
C GLN A 28 -7.47 -20.62 -5.00
N LEU A 29 -6.91 -21.80 -5.22
CA LEU A 29 -5.52 -22.09 -4.85
C LEU A 29 -4.53 -21.24 -5.68
N GLN A 30 -4.86 -20.93 -6.93
CA GLN A 30 -4.05 -20.07 -7.80
C GLN A 30 -4.01 -18.62 -7.28
N ASN A 31 -5.17 -18.07 -6.91
CA ASN A 31 -5.26 -16.75 -6.32
C ASN A 31 -4.55 -16.71 -4.97
N LEU A 32 -4.73 -17.72 -4.12
CA LEU A 32 -4.04 -17.81 -2.84
C LEU A 32 -2.52 -17.85 -3.02
N LEU A 33 -2.02 -18.65 -3.96
CA LEU A 33 -0.60 -18.73 -4.29
C LEU A 33 -0.06 -17.38 -4.74
N ILE A 34 -0.75 -16.68 -5.63
CA ILE A 34 -0.35 -15.35 -6.11
C ILE A 34 -0.33 -14.34 -4.97
N VAL A 35 -1.33 -14.37 -4.08
CA VAL A 35 -1.40 -13.49 -2.91
C VAL A 35 -0.21 -13.75 -1.99
N ILE A 36 0.04 -15.00 -1.63
CA ILE A 36 1.17 -15.39 -0.77
C ILE A 36 2.50 -14.99 -1.42
N ALA A 37 2.69 -15.31 -2.70
CA ALA A 37 3.89 -14.95 -3.45
C ALA A 37 4.10 -13.42 -3.48
N SER A 38 3.03 -12.65 -3.68
CA SER A 38 3.09 -11.18 -3.69
C SER A 38 3.51 -10.63 -2.33
N TYR A 39 2.96 -11.16 -1.23
CA TYR A 39 3.35 -10.77 0.12
C TYR A 39 4.79 -11.18 0.46
N VAL A 40 5.24 -12.36 0.03
CA VAL A 40 6.65 -12.77 0.18
C VAL A 40 7.57 -11.83 -0.59
N PHE A 41 7.24 -11.51 -1.84
CA PHE A 41 8.05 -10.62 -2.67
C PHE A 41 8.21 -9.21 -2.05
N TYR A 42 7.10 -8.62 -1.59
CA TYR A 42 7.09 -7.32 -0.93
C TYR A 42 7.80 -7.37 0.43
N GLY A 43 7.51 -8.39 1.24
CA GLY A 43 8.08 -8.57 2.58
C GLY A 43 9.57 -8.81 2.59
N TRP A 44 10.10 -9.40 1.52
CA TRP A 44 11.52 -9.64 1.36
C TRP A 44 12.33 -8.35 1.21
N TRP A 45 11.70 -7.24 0.79
CA TRP A 45 12.40 -5.95 0.81
C TRP A 45 12.51 -5.42 2.24
N ASP A 46 11.38 -5.27 2.93
CA ASP A 46 11.35 -4.99 4.36
C ASP A 46 9.95 -5.30 4.92
N TRP A 47 9.91 -6.26 5.84
CA TRP A 47 8.70 -6.80 6.44
C TRP A 47 7.89 -5.76 7.22
N ARG A 48 8.51 -4.68 7.73
CA ARG A 48 7.80 -3.64 8.50
C ARG A 48 6.72 -2.97 7.67
N PHE A 49 6.97 -2.78 6.38
CA PHE A 49 6.03 -2.10 5.48
C PHE A 49 4.95 -3.02 4.91
N LEU A 50 5.03 -4.34 5.13
CA LEU A 50 3.90 -5.23 4.87
C LEU A 50 2.67 -4.83 5.67
N SER A 51 2.85 -4.42 6.92
CA SER A 51 1.77 -3.96 7.78
C SER A 51 0.99 -2.79 7.16
N LEU A 52 1.69 -1.87 6.49
CA LEU A 52 1.08 -0.74 5.78
C LEU A 52 0.27 -1.19 4.57
N ILE A 53 0.80 -2.14 3.78
CA ILE A 53 0.10 -2.67 2.60
C ILE A 53 -1.17 -3.40 3.04
N VAL A 54 -1.07 -4.26 4.07
CA VAL A 54 -2.22 -4.99 4.62
C VAL A 54 -3.25 -4.00 5.15
N PHE A 55 -2.82 -3.00 5.94
CA PHE A 55 -3.72 -2.01 6.50
C PHE A 55 -4.43 -1.18 5.41
N SER A 56 -3.70 -0.66 4.43
CA SER A 56 -4.27 0.07 3.29
C SER A 56 -5.26 -0.80 2.52
N THR A 57 -4.92 -2.06 2.27
CA THR A 57 -5.80 -3.04 1.59
C THR A 57 -7.09 -3.27 2.39
N VAL A 58 -7.00 -3.49 3.70
CA VAL A 58 -8.17 -3.72 4.57
C VAL A 58 -9.07 -2.48 4.60
N VAL A 59 -8.50 -1.28 4.72
CA VAL A 59 -9.24 -0.02 4.70
C VAL A 59 -9.98 0.14 3.37
N ASP A 60 -9.28 -0.01 2.24
CA ASP A 60 -9.86 0.22 0.92
C ASP A 60 -10.88 -0.86 0.52
N TYR A 61 -10.65 -2.12 0.92
CA TYR A 61 -11.61 -3.20 0.78
C TYR A 61 -12.90 -2.91 1.56
N SER A 62 -12.77 -2.53 2.84
CA SER A 62 -13.91 -2.22 3.71
C SER A 62 -14.68 -1.00 3.20
N VAL A 63 -13.98 0.05 2.76
CA VAL A 63 -14.57 1.24 2.14
C VAL A 63 -15.29 0.88 0.85
N GLY A 64 -14.69 0.07 -0.02
CA GLY A 64 -15.29 -0.39 -1.27
C GLY A 64 -16.61 -1.13 -1.03
N LEU A 65 -16.63 -2.07 -0.08
CA LEU A 65 -17.84 -2.81 0.29
C LEU A 65 -18.91 -1.89 0.89
N ALA A 66 -18.53 -1.00 1.81
CA ALA A 66 -19.44 -0.03 2.41
C ALA A 66 -20.02 0.95 1.37
N LEU A 67 -19.24 1.33 0.35
CA LEU A 67 -19.67 2.20 -0.74
C LEU A 67 -20.74 1.56 -1.64
N SER A 68 -20.71 0.25 -1.81
CA SER A 68 -21.72 -0.50 -2.58
C SER A 68 -23.04 -0.62 -1.85
N ASN A 69 -23.01 -0.82 -0.53
CA ASN A 69 -24.23 -0.95 0.28
C ASN A 69 -24.88 0.39 0.66
N GLN A 70 -24.21 1.51 0.40
CA GLN A 70 -24.70 2.84 0.80
C GLN A 70 -25.36 3.59 -0.35
N THR A 71 -26.59 4.06 -0.14
CA THR A 71 -27.33 4.89 -1.11
C THR A 71 -27.20 6.38 -0.82
N ASN A 72 -26.99 6.77 0.44
CA ASN A 72 -26.85 8.18 0.82
C ASN A 72 -25.52 8.78 0.33
N GLN A 73 -25.61 9.80 -0.53
CA GLN A 73 -24.46 10.44 -1.16
C GLN A 73 -23.49 11.09 -0.16
N LEU A 74 -23.98 11.67 0.94
CA LEU A 74 -23.11 12.27 1.96
C LEU A 74 -22.26 11.20 2.65
N LYS A 75 -22.87 10.07 3.04
CA LYS A 75 -22.16 8.95 3.66
C LYS A 75 -21.13 8.35 2.71
N ARG A 76 -21.48 8.19 1.42
CA ARG A 76 -20.53 7.73 0.40
C ARG A 76 -19.35 8.68 0.25
N LYS A 77 -19.58 9.99 0.31
CA LYS A 77 -18.51 11.00 0.24
C LYS A 77 -17.57 10.89 1.44
N TYR A 78 -18.09 10.70 2.66
CA TYR A 78 -17.25 10.47 3.85
C TYR A 78 -16.40 9.19 3.75
N LEU A 79 -16.98 8.10 3.25
CA LEU A 79 -16.25 6.85 3.02
C LEU A 79 -15.09 7.04 2.03
N LEU A 80 -15.35 7.71 0.90
CA LEU A 80 -14.31 8.04 -0.07
C LEU A 80 -13.21 8.91 0.55
N TRP A 81 -13.57 9.97 1.28
CA TRP A 81 -12.59 10.83 1.93
C TRP A 81 -11.75 10.08 2.96
N THR A 82 -12.32 9.10 3.65
CA THR A 82 -11.57 8.25 4.59
C THR A 82 -10.46 7.48 3.87
N SER A 83 -10.77 6.80 2.76
CA SER A 83 -9.78 6.12 1.92
C SER A 83 -8.73 7.09 1.38
N ILE A 84 -9.15 8.26 0.89
CA ILE A 84 -8.24 9.30 0.36
C ILE A 84 -7.26 9.79 1.44
N LEU A 85 -7.76 10.14 2.62
CA LEU A 85 -6.95 10.67 3.71
C LEU A 85 -5.97 9.63 4.26
N VAL A 86 -6.38 8.37 4.38
CA VAL A 86 -5.49 7.29 4.84
C VAL A 86 -4.35 7.06 3.85
N ASN A 87 -4.69 6.86 2.57
CA ASN A 87 -3.72 6.55 1.53
C ASN A 87 -2.75 7.72 1.26
N LEU A 88 -3.28 8.94 1.08
CA LEU A 88 -2.44 10.12 0.91
C LEU A 88 -1.72 10.51 2.19
N GLY A 89 -2.28 10.20 3.36
CA GLY A 89 -1.63 10.38 4.66
C GLY A 89 -0.36 9.54 4.77
N PHE A 90 -0.41 8.26 4.43
CA PHE A 90 0.79 7.42 4.40
C PHE A 90 1.79 7.88 3.35
N LEU A 91 1.33 8.16 2.13
CA LEU A 91 2.22 8.64 1.07
C LEU A 91 2.91 9.95 1.47
N GLY A 92 2.15 10.89 2.02
CA GLY A 92 2.64 12.18 2.51
C GLY A 92 3.65 12.01 3.65
N PHE A 93 3.31 11.20 4.64
CA PHE A 93 4.18 10.89 5.76
C PHE A 93 5.50 10.30 5.26
N PHE A 94 5.49 9.15 4.60
CA PHE A 94 6.73 8.47 4.20
C PHE A 94 7.55 9.25 3.17
N LYS A 95 6.91 9.98 2.26
CA LYS A 95 7.62 10.73 1.21
C LYS A 95 8.25 12.02 1.71
N TYR A 96 7.60 12.72 2.64
CA TYR A 96 8.02 14.05 3.07
C TYR A 96 8.52 14.12 4.52
N TYR A 97 8.47 13.04 5.29
CA TYR A 97 8.90 13.05 6.69
C TYR A 97 10.30 13.60 6.89
N ASN A 98 11.30 13.07 6.17
CA ASN A 98 12.69 13.54 6.31
C ASN A 98 12.82 15.01 5.90
N PHE A 99 12.17 15.42 4.80
CA PHE A 99 12.15 16.82 4.38
C PHE A 99 11.55 17.75 5.46
N PHE A 100 10.42 17.38 6.07
CA PHE A 100 9.80 18.18 7.12
C PHE A 100 10.66 18.23 8.38
N LEU A 101 11.27 17.10 8.77
CA LEU A 101 12.21 17.06 9.90
C LEU A 101 13.41 17.98 9.68
N ASP A 102 14.06 17.89 8.52
CA ASP A 102 15.26 18.68 8.21
C ASP A 102 14.94 20.18 8.24
N ASN A 103 13.80 20.59 7.66
CA ASN A 103 13.35 21.99 7.71
C ASN A 103 12.99 22.44 9.13
N PHE A 104 12.37 21.57 9.92
CA PHE A 104 12.02 21.87 11.31
C PHE A 104 13.27 22.07 12.16
N ILE A 105 14.25 21.17 12.05
CA ILE A 105 15.55 21.29 12.73
C ILE A 105 16.23 22.60 12.32
N THR A 106 16.33 22.86 11.01
CA THR A 106 16.97 24.08 10.47
C THR A 106 16.31 25.35 11.02
N ALA A 107 14.96 25.40 11.05
CA ALA A 107 14.23 26.53 11.59
C ALA A 107 14.52 26.77 13.08
N PHE A 108 14.55 25.72 13.91
CA PHE A 108 14.82 25.87 15.34
C PHE A 108 16.29 26.17 15.66
N THR A 109 17.23 25.63 14.89
CA THR A 109 18.64 26.03 14.99
C THR A 109 18.83 27.50 14.64
N PHE A 110 18.06 28.05 13.70
CA PHE A 110 18.05 29.48 13.39
C PHE A 110 17.52 30.33 14.56
N PHE A 111 16.60 29.81 15.36
CA PHE A 111 16.13 30.44 16.60
C PHE A 111 17.07 30.22 17.81
N GLY A 112 18.27 29.66 17.61
CA GLY A 112 19.31 29.53 18.62
C GLY A 112 19.21 28.30 19.53
N GLN A 113 18.39 27.31 19.16
CA GLN A 113 18.24 26.07 19.91
C GLN A 113 18.79 24.89 19.10
N ASP A 114 19.92 24.31 19.54
CA ASP A 114 20.51 23.12 18.91
C ASP A 114 19.65 21.88 19.23
N ILE A 115 18.71 21.58 18.35
CA ILE A 115 17.97 20.32 18.40
C ILE A 115 18.85 19.22 17.83
N ASN A 116 19.56 18.51 18.73
CA ASN A 116 20.17 17.22 18.39
C ASN A 116 19.05 16.19 18.18
N SER A 117 18.53 16.11 16.96
CA SER A 117 17.56 15.08 16.61
C SER A 117 18.30 13.78 16.35
N ASN A 118 18.00 12.75 17.13
CA ASN A 118 18.30 11.38 16.74
C ASN A 118 17.36 11.03 15.57
N SER A 119 17.73 11.47 14.36
CA SER A 119 16.86 11.41 13.20
C SER A 119 16.55 9.95 12.88
N LEU A 120 15.27 9.60 13.00
CA LEU A 120 14.75 8.38 12.40
C LEU A 120 14.79 8.63 10.89
N ASN A 121 15.89 8.27 10.23
CA ASN A 121 15.95 8.22 8.78
C ASN A 121 14.93 7.19 8.30
N ILE A 122 13.70 7.63 8.07
CA ILE A 122 12.62 6.76 7.62
C ILE A 122 12.95 6.37 6.18
N ILE A 123 13.18 5.07 5.98
CA ILE A 123 13.40 4.49 4.66
C ILE A 123 12.06 4.52 3.92
N LEU A 124 12.07 5.09 2.71
CA LEU A 124 10.89 5.15 1.86
C LEU A 124 10.51 3.74 1.38
N PRO A 125 9.26 3.29 1.55
CA PRO A 125 8.85 1.98 1.05
C PRO A 125 8.89 1.91 -0.47
N VAL A 126 9.49 0.86 -1.01
CA VAL A 126 9.56 0.66 -2.46
C VAL A 126 8.14 0.56 -3.04
N GLY A 127 7.87 1.38 -4.04
CA GLY A 127 6.59 1.36 -4.75
C GLY A 127 5.41 1.99 -4.00
N ILE A 128 5.64 2.72 -2.89
CA ILE A 128 4.55 3.38 -2.13
C ILE A 128 3.64 4.22 -2.98
N SER A 129 4.20 5.10 -3.81
CA SER A 129 3.41 5.95 -4.70
C SER A 129 2.52 5.10 -5.63
N PHE A 130 3.07 4.02 -6.20
CA PHE A 130 2.37 3.20 -7.17
C PHE A 130 1.17 2.49 -6.54
N TYR A 131 1.36 1.76 -5.44
CA TYR A 131 0.24 1.05 -4.82
C TYR A 131 -0.78 2.03 -4.23
N THR A 132 -0.35 3.16 -3.65
CA THR A 132 -1.28 4.18 -3.14
C THR A 132 -2.19 4.72 -4.24
N PHE A 133 -1.66 5.04 -5.43
CA PHE A 133 -2.50 5.53 -6.53
C PHE A 133 -3.40 4.42 -7.10
N GLN A 134 -2.95 3.17 -7.09
CA GLN A 134 -3.75 2.04 -7.55
C GLN A 134 -4.93 1.76 -6.61
N THR A 135 -4.72 1.80 -5.28
CA THR A 135 -5.80 1.58 -4.31
C THR A 135 -6.78 2.75 -4.29
N LEU A 136 -6.30 3.99 -4.40
CA LEU A 136 -7.14 5.17 -4.57
C LEU A 136 -8.01 5.10 -5.83
N ARG A 137 -7.42 4.66 -6.94
CA ARG A 137 -8.17 4.47 -8.18
C ARG A 137 -9.33 3.51 -7.98
N TYR A 138 -9.09 2.38 -7.30
CA TYR A 138 -10.13 1.40 -6.98
C TYR A 138 -11.28 2.04 -6.19
N THR A 139 -11.01 2.72 -5.07
CA THR A 139 -12.06 3.31 -4.23
C THR A 139 -12.81 4.45 -4.93
N ILE A 140 -12.12 5.26 -5.74
CA ILE A 140 -12.73 6.30 -6.57
C ILE A 140 -13.64 5.69 -7.64
N ASP A 141 -13.22 4.64 -8.32
CA ASP A 141 -14.00 4.00 -9.38
C ASP A 141 -15.25 3.30 -8.80
N VAL A 142 -15.15 2.67 -7.62
CA VAL A 142 -16.31 2.13 -6.87
C VAL A 142 -17.26 3.25 -6.44
N TYR A 143 -16.75 4.37 -5.91
CA TYR A 143 -17.57 5.53 -5.56
C TYR A 143 -18.33 6.07 -6.79
N LYS A 144 -17.65 6.17 -7.93
CA LYS A 144 -18.22 6.61 -9.22
C LYS A 144 -19.12 5.57 -9.89
N ARG A 145 -19.30 4.37 -9.29
CA ARG A 145 -20.05 3.25 -9.87
C ARG A 145 -19.53 2.81 -11.25
N ARG A 146 -18.22 2.95 -11.46
CA ARG A 146 -17.53 2.44 -12.66
C ARG A 146 -17.08 1.00 -12.48
N LEU A 147 -16.96 0.56 -11.23
CA LEU A 147 -16.61 -0.79 -10.82
C LEU A 147 -17.53 -1.23 -9.69
N GLU A 148 -17.86 -2.52 -9.65
CA GLU A 148 -18.44 -3.16 -8.47
C GLU A 148 -17.30 -3.64 -7.56
N PRO A 149 -17.41 -3.52 -6.23
CA PRO A 149 -16.38 -4.00 -5.32
C PRO A 149 -16.33 -5.52 -5.31
N THR A 150 -15.12 -6.06 -5.14
CA THR A 150 -14.89 -7.50 -4.93
C THR A 150 -15.53 -7.96 -3.62
N LYS A 151 -16.11 -9.18 -3.62
CA LYS A 151 -16.81 -9.78 -2.47
C LYS A 151 -16.15 -11.08 -1.98
N ASP A 152 -15.07 -11.49 -2.64
CA ASP A 152 -14.44 -12.81 -2.55
C ASP A 152 -13.15 -12.76 -1.73
#